data_AF-A0A2N6FRR0-F1
#
_entry.id   AF-A0A2N6FRR0-F1
#
_cell.length_a   1.000
_cell.length_b   1.000
_cell.length_c   1.000
_cell.angle_alpha   90.00
_cell.angle_beta   90.00
_cell.angle_gamma   90.00
#
_symmetry.space_group_name_H-M   'P 1'
#
loop_
_entity.id
_entity.type
_entity.pdbx_description
1 polymer ?
#
loop_
_entity_poly.entity_id
_entity_poly.type
_entity_poly.pdbx_seq_one_letter_code
_entity_poly.pdbx_strand_id
1 'polypeptide(L)'
;MYVSLPDLPLERQMNIEVEDFDFTPETTIIRGFWLDLGSSMEKDSGWKRIEWLRENRLEQVSEKRPETGTLYRNPADGKLWLYSLVAPHMRDGGPPMLELIDREKALELFGEVD
;
A
#
# COMPACT_ATOMS: atom_id res chain seq x y z
N MET A 1 -11.15 -18.50 -20.82
CA MET A 1 -10.18 -19.54 -21.24
C MET A 1 -8.91 -19.29 -20.45
N TYR A 2 -8.72 -20.01 -19.34
CA TYR A 2 -7.48 -19.92 -18.56
C TYR A 2 -6.40 -20.68 -19.31
N VAL A 3 -5.40 -19.97 -19.83
CA VAL A 3 -4.17 -20.61 -20.28
C VAL A 3 -3.38 -21.02 -19.04
N SER A 4 -3.35 -22.32 -18.72
CA SER A 4 -2.38 -22.85 -17.76
C SER A 4 -0.98 -22.62 -18.32
N LEU A 5 -0.24 -21.70 -17.68
CA LEU A 5 1.18 -21.57 -17.94
C LEU A 5 1.90 -22.76 -17.28
N PRO A 6 2.89 -23.37 -17.96
CA PRO A 6 3.60 -24.54 -17.46
C PRO A 6 4.40 -24.15 -16.20
N ASP A 7 4.38 -25.06 -15.23
CA ASP A 7 5.09 -25.08 -13.95
C ASP A 7 6.40 -24.26 -13.92
N LEU A 8 6.27 -22.96 -13.71
CA LEU A 8 7.42 -22.08 -13.51
C LEU A 8 7.97 -22.32 -12.10
N PRO A 9 9.29 -22.33 -11.89
CA PRO A 9 9.85 -22.50 -10.55
C PRO A 9 9.29 -21.42 -9.61
N LEU A 10 9.01 -21.78 -8.34
CA LEU A 10 8.32 -20.92 -7.36
C LEU A 10 8.91 -19.50 -7.28
N GLU A 11 10.22 -19.39 -7.36
CA GLU A 11 10.98 -18.14 -7.43
C GLU A 11 10.61 -17.24 -8.62
N ARG A 12 10.23 -17.81 -9.77
CA ARG A 12 9.71 -17.09 -10.94
C ARG A 12 8.22 -16.78 -10.84
N GLN A 13 7.42 -17.64 -10.20
CA GLN A 13 6.00 -17.32 -9.92
C GLN A 13 5.88 -16.17 -8.92
N MET A 14 6.69 -16.18 -7.86
CA MET A 14 6.82 -15.05 -6.94
C MET A 14 7.34 -13.79 -7.65
N ASN A 15 8.33 -13.88 -8.53
CA ASN A 15 8.83 -12.69 -9.25
C ASN A 15 7.78 -12.02 -10.14
N ILE A 16 6.86 -12.79 -10.75
CA ILE A 16 5.82 -12.22 -11.62
C ILE A 16 4.74 -11.48 -10.80
N GLU A 17 4.39 -11.95 -9.61
CA GLU A 17 3.48 -11.22 -8.71
C GLU A 17 4.16 -9.99 -8.07
N VAL A 18 5.47 -10.04 -7.85
CA VAL A 18 6.24 -9.00 -7.17
C VAL A 18 6.53 -7.79 -8.06
N GLU A 19 6.81 -7.97 -9.36
CA GLU A 19 6.99 -6.84 -10.29
C GLU A 19 5.69 -6.03 -10.49
N ASP A 20 4.53 -6.67 -10.36
CA ASP A 20 3.22 -6.02 -10.54
C ASP A 20 2.84 -5.09 -9.35
N PHE A 21 3.48 -5.28 -8.19
CA PHE A 21 3.18 -4.51 -6.98
C PHE A 21 4.05 -3.28 -6.76
N ASP A 22 5.18 -3.14 -7.45
CA ASP A 22 6.07 -1.99 -7.27
C ASP A 22 5.42 -0.67 -7.77
N PHE A 23 5.99 0.47 -7.39
CA PHE A 23 5.49 1.77 -7.87
C PHE A 23 5.76 1.97 -9.36
N THR A 24 4.76 2.43 -10.10
CA THR A 24 4.99 3.01 -11.44
C THR A 24 5.20 4.52 -11.33
N PRO A 25 5.86 5.18 -12.30
CA PRO A 25 6.02 6.64 -12.29
C PRO A 25 4.71 7.43 -12.17
N GLU A 26 3.61 6.87 -12.67
CA GLU A 26 2.27 7.46 -12.66
C GLU A 26 1.46 7.12 -11.39
N THR A 27 1.96 6.19 -10.56
CA THR A 27 1.27 5.81 -9.34
C THR A 27 1.32 6.98 -8.35
N THR A 28 0.15 7.55 -8.06
CA THR A 28 -0.02 8.62 -7.06
C THR A 28 -0.94 8.22 -5.91
N ILE A 29 -1.79 7.20 -6.11
CA ILE A 29 -2.71 6.71 -5.11
C ILE A 29 -2.96 5.22 -5.30
N ILE A 30 -3.03 4.47 -4.20
CA ILE A 30 -3.43 3.08 -4.16
C ILE A 30 -4.48 2.94 -3.07
N ARG A 31 -5.61 2.30 -3.39
CA ARG A 31 -6.70 2.05 -2.44
C ARG A 31 -6.95 0.56 -2.37
N GLY A 32 -7.04 0.05 -1.14
CA GLY A 32 -7.59 -1.27 -0.90
C GLY A 32 -9.11 -1.23 -0.83
N PHE A 33 -9.72 -2.38 -1.06
CA PHE A 33 -11.15 -2.59 -0.90
C PHE A 33 -11.42 -3.95 -0.27
N TRP A 34 -12.54 -4.03 0.44
CA TRP A 34 -13.14 -5.31 0.76
C TRP A 34 -13.92 -5.80 -0.45
N LEU A 35 -13.63 -7.03 -0.86
CA LEU A 35 -14.40 -7.76 -1.86
C LEU A 35 -15.38 -8.67 -1.13
N ASP A 36 -16.68 -8.41 -1.31
CA ASP A 36 -17.74 -9.29 -0.84
C ASP A 36 -17.92 -10.42 -1.87
N LEU A 37 -17.51 -11.63 -1.50
CA LEU A 37 -17.69 -12.84 -2.31
C LEU A 37 -18.93 -13.64 -1.88
N GLY A 38 -19.82 -13.03 -1.09
CA GLY A 38 -21.06 -13.60 -0.55
C GLY A 38 -20.84 -14.46 0.68
N SER A 39 -19.90 -15.41 0.64
CA SER A 39 -19.56 -16.28 1.77
C SER A 39 -18.40 -15.78 2.62
N SER A 40 -17.62 -14.84 2.09
CA SER A 40 -16.43 -14.29 2.74
C SER A 40 -16.16 -12.87 2.26
N MET A 41 -15.44 -12.13 3.10
CA MET A 41 -14.85 -10.84 2.76
C MET A 41 -13.37 -11.07 2.49
N GLU A 42 -12.90 -10.67 1.32
CA GLU A 42 -11.49 -10.79 0.92
C GLU A 42 -10.86 -9.43 0.66
N LYS A 43 -9.54 -9.38 0.81
CA LYS A 43 -8.71 -8.24 0.43
C LYS A 43 -8.51 -8.23 -1.09
N ASP A 44 -8.77 -7.10 -1.73
CA ASP A 44 -8.46 -6.91 -3.15
C ASP A 44 -6.94 -6.84 -3.42
N SER A 45 -6.57 -6.74 -4.70
CA SER A 45 -5.18 -6.59 -5.11
C SER A 45 -4.56 -5.27 -4.65
N GLY A 46 -5.33 -4.18 -4.55
CA GLY A 46 -4.86 -2.89 -4.05
C GLY A 46 -4.43 -2.97 -2.59
N TRP A 47 -5.20 -3.65 -1.75
CA TRP A 47 -4.84 -3.89 -0.36
C TRP A 47 -3.56 -4.71 -0.24
N LYS A 48 -3.48 -5.84 -0.95
CA LYS A 48 -2.28 -6.71 -0.95
C LYS A 48 -1.04 -5.95 -1.40
N ARG A 49 -1.18 -5.10 -2.43
CA ARG A 49 -0.11 -4.20 -2.91
C ARG A 49 0.37 -3.24 -1.82
N ILE A 50 -0.56 -2.60 -1.10
CA ILE A 50 -0.22 -1.67 -0.02
C ILE A 50 0.53 -2.39 1.12
N GLU A 51 0.08 -3.57 1.52
CA GLU A 51 0.75 -4.37 2.55
C GLU A 51 2.18 -4.73 2.11
N TRP A 52 2.33 -5.23 0.89
CA TRP A 52 3.63 -5.59 0.34
C TRP A 52 4.58 -4.38 0.25
N LEU A 53 4.12 -3.23 -0.26
CA LEU A 53 4.93 -2.01 -0.36
C LEU A 53 5.40 -1.52 1.01
N ARG A 54 4.54 -1.58 2.03
CA ARG A 54 4.89 -1.19 3.40
C ARG A 54 5.94 -2.10 4.03
N GLU A 55 5.91 -3.38 3.70
CA GLU A 55 6.85 -4.36 4.25
C GLU A 55 8.18 -4.40 3.48
N ASN A 56 8.19 -4.04 2.19
CA ASN A 56 9.33 -4.32 1.29
C ASN A 56 9.92 -3.10 0.57
N ARG A 57 9.22 -1.96 0.54
CA ARG A 57 9.61 -0.78 -0.25
C ARG A 57 9.57 0.53 0.49
N LEU A 58 8.88 0.60 1.63
CA LEU A 58 8.65 1.85 2.33
C LEU A 58 9.29 1.84 3.71
N GLU A 59 9.95 2.94 4.05
CA GLU A 59 10.47 3.19 5.39
C GLU A 59 9.51 4.12 6.13
N GLN A 60 9.13 3.73 7.35
CA GLN A 60 8.28 4.58 8.18
C GLN A 60 9.09 5.76 8.71
N VAL A 61 8.62 6.99 8.49
CA VAL A 61 9.30 8.23 8.89
C VAL A 61 8.52 9.06 9.91
N SER A 62 7.29 8.66 10.26
CA SER A 62 6.53 9.26 11.36
C SER A 62 6.08 8.22 12.37
N GLU A 63 5.70 8.66 13.57
CA GLU A 63 4.91 7.85 14.48
C GLU A 63 3.52 7.57 13.88
N LYS A 64 2.94 6.42 14.24
CA LYS A 64 1.59 6.03 13.82
C LYS A 64 0.55 6.82 14.61
N ARG A 65 -0.24 7.66 13.93
CA ARG A 65 -1.33 8.43 14.53
C ARG A 65 -2.68 7.96 14.00
N PRO A 66 -3.63 7.51 14.84
CA PRO A 66 -4.93 7.02 14.38
C PRO A 66 -5.71 8.03 13.52
N GLU A 67 -5.64 9.31 13.85
CA GLU A 67 -6.38 10.39 13.20
C GLU A 67 -5.76 10.86 11.87
N THR A 68 -4.44 10.80 11.75
CA THR A 68 -3.71 11.31 10.57
C THR A 68 -3.24 10.19 9.66
N GLY A 69 -2.86 9.05 10.22
CA GLY A 69 -2.22 7.95 9.52
C GLY A 69 -0.74 7.79 9.87
N THR A 70 0.05 7.32 8.90
CA THR A 70 1.48 7.08 9.04
C THR A 70 2.19 7.56 7.79
N LEU A 71 3.24 8.35 7.95
CA LEU A 71 4.08 8.81 6.85
C LEU A 71 5.16 7.77 6.56
N TYR A 72 5.29 7.45 5.29
CA TYR A 72 6.32 6.58 4.75
C TYR A 72 7.17 7.33 3.73
N ARG A 73 8.42 6.91 3.56
CA ARG A 73 9.34 7.37 2.51
C ARG A 73 9.72 6.16 1.65
N ASN A 74 9.69 6.33 0.34
CA ASN A 74 10.31 5.38 -0.57
C ASN A 74 11.81 5.72 -0.66
N PRO A 75 12.73 4.85 -0.20
CA PRO A 75 14.17 5.13 -0.23
C PRO A 75 14.76 5.17 -1.64
N ALA A 76 14.07 4.60 -2.65
CA ALA A 76 14.56 4.57 -4.02
C ALA A 76 14.47 5.93 -4.74
N ASP A 77 13.43 6.72 -4.44
CA ASP A 77 13.17 8.02 -5.09
C ASP A 77 12.92 9.18 -4.11
N GLY A 78 12.94 8.91 -2.81
CA GLY A 78 12.74 9.90 -1.75
C GLY A 78 11.29 10.39 -1.60
N LYS A 79 10.33 9.83 -2.34
CA LYS A 79 8.94 10.28 -2.31
C LYS A 79 8.24 9.92 -0.99
N LEU A 80 7.31 10.77 -0.57
CA LEU A 80 6.56 10.62 0.68
C LEU A 80 5.17 10.06 0.42
N TRP A 81 4.79 9.06 1.20
CA TRP A 81 3.54 8.33 1.06
C TRP A 81 2.76 8.34 2.37
N LEU A 82 1.54 8.87 2.34
CA LEU A 82 0.62 8.85 3.46
C LEU A 82 -0.15 7.54 3.46
N TYR A 83 0.05 6.72 4.49
CA TYR A 83 -0.79 5.57 4.79
C TYR A 83 -1.94 5.97 5.70
N SER A 84 -3.16 5.66 5.31
CA SER A 84 -4.34 5.84 6.15
C SER A 84 -5.32 4.68 5.99
N LEU A 85 -6.27 4.61 6.90
CA LEU A 85 -7.31 3.61 6.96
C LEU A 85 -8.66 4.27 6.69
N VAL A 86 -9.40 3.77 5.71
CA VAL A 86 -10.77 4.24 5.44
C VAL A 86 -11.70 3.60 6.46
N ALA A 87 -12.46 4.42 7.20
CA ALA A 87 -13.33 3.97 8.29
C ALA A 87 -12.58 3.19 9.39
N PRO A 88 -11.61 3.82 10.08
CA PRO A 88 -10.75 3.15 11.09
C PRO A 88 -11.52 2.62 12.31
N HIS A 89 -12.79 3.01 12.47
CA HIS A 89 -13.69 2.52 13.50
C HIS A 89 -14.28 1.12 13.19
N MET A 90 -14.10 0.61 11.97
CA MET A 90 -14.51 -0.75 11.62
C MET A 90 -13.59 -1.79 12.25
N ARG A 91 -14.10 -3.03 12.40
CA ARG A 91 -13.28 -4.17 12.82
C ARG A 91 -12.07 -4.28 11.87
N ASP A 92 -10.88 -4.37 12.44
CA ASP A 92 -9.58 -4.40 11.74
C ASP A 92 -9.19 -3.10 11.01
N GLY A 93 -9.88 -1.99 11.28
CA GLY A 93 -9.50 -0.67 10.81
C GLY A 93 -9.92 -0.31 9.39
N GLY A 94 -10.67 -1.18 8.69
CA GLY A 94 -11.15 -0.90 7.33
C GLY A 94 -10.05 -0.93 6.26
N PRO A 95 -10.37 -0.63 4.99
CA PRO A 95 -9.42 -0.76 3.90
C PRO A 95 -8.33 0.32 3.92
N PRO A 96 -7.07 -0.04 3.61
CA PRO A 96 -5.97 0.89 3.60
C PRO A 96 -5.93 1.74 2.33
N MET A 97 -5.27 2.88 2.44
CA MET A 97 -4.92 3.76 1.34
C MET A 97 -3.46 4.19 1.47
N LEU A 98 -2.76 4.26 0.34
CA LEU A 98 -1.48 4.95 0.19
C LEU A 98 -1.67 6.10 -0.79
N GLU A 99 -1.26 7.30 -0.40
CA GLU A 99 -1.33 8.50 -1.23
C GLU A 99 0.04 9.17 -1.29
N LEU A 100 0.51 9.47 -2.50
CA LEU A 100 1.72 10.25 -2.71
C LEU A 100 1.43 11.69 -2.29
N ILE A 101 2.20 12.20 -1.34
CA ILE A 101 2.07 13.58 -0.87
C ILE A 101 3.41 14.31 -1.03
N ASP A 102 3.34 15.63 -1.19
CA ASP A 102 4.53 16.46 -1.18
C ASP A 102 4.98 16.80 0.25
N ARG A 103 6.12 17.47 0.33
CA ARG A 103 6.71 17.87 1.61
C ARG A 103 5.87 18.91 2.35
N GLU A 104 5.19 19.81 1.63
CA GLU A 104 4.35 20.84 2.25
C GLU A 104 3.19 20.19 2.99
N LYS A 105 2.51 19.23 2.33
CA LYS A 105 1.42 18.47 2.94
C LYS A 105 1.90 17.61 4.10
N ALA A 106 3.08 17.00 3.98
CA ALA A 106 3.66 16.22 5.07
C ALA A 106 3.96 17.10 6.30
N LEU A 107 4.49 18.31 6.11
CA LEU A 107 4.72 19.27 7.20
C LEU A 107 3.41 19.74 7.84
N GLU A 108 2.36 19.99 7.04
CA GLU A 108 1.03 20.36 7.56
C GLU A 108 0.46 19.28 8.49
N LEU A 109 0.61 18.01 8.11
CA LEU A 109 0.03 16.88 8.83
C LEU A 109 0.86 16.42 10.04
N PHE A 110 2.20 16.46 9.94
CA PHE A 110 3.10 15.87 10.93
C PHE A 110 3.98 16.89 11.68
N GLY A 111 4.03 18.14 11.21
CA GLY A 111 4.81 19.24 11.79
C GLY A 111 6.30 19.21 11.41
N GLU A 112 6.96 18.08 11.66
CA GLU A 112 8.36 17.84 11.27
C GLU A 112 8.45 16.58 10.42
N VAL A 113 9.29 16.63 9.39
CA VAL A 113 9.54 15.52 8.46
C VAL A 113 11.05 15.43 8.27
N ASP A 114 11.66 14.44 8.93
CA ASP A 114 13.07 14.08 8.83
C ASP A 114 13.33 13.26 7.54
#